data_AF-A0A1Y2EMV2-F1
#
_entry.id   AF-A0A1Y2EMV2-F1
#
_cell.length_a   1.000
_cell.length_b   1.000
_cell.length_c   1.000
_cell.angle_alpha   90.00
_cell.angle_beta   90.00
_cell.angle_gamma   90.00
#
_symmetry.space_group_name_H-M   'P 1'
#
loop_
_entity.id
_entity.type
_entity.pdbx_description
1 polymer ?
#
loop_
_entity_poly.entity_id
_entity_poly.type
_entity_poly.pdbx_seq_one_letter_code
_entity_poly.pdbx_strand_id
1 'polypeptide(L)'
;MTNISSITLNEEKSIHYDKLFHYCSMAATQGHPKAQFLLGKLYLDGSLKFIKNDTSNYKFNSSIGLQWIRLSAENGYKKAKEFLIEIL
;
A
#
# COMPACT_ATOMS: atom_id res chain seq x y z
N MET A 1 19.42 -23.25 10.37
CA MET A 1 18.08 -23.51 10.94
C MET A 1 17.28 -22.24 10.78
N THR A 2 16.39 -22.20 9.79
CA THR A 2 15.52 -21.05 9.52
C THR A 2 14.61 -20.86 10.73
N ASN A 3 14.63 -19.67 11.33
CA ASN A 3 13.79 -19.33 12.47
C ASN A 3 12.33 -19.47 12.02
N ILE A 4 11.63 -20.51 12.46
CA ILE A 4 10.23 -20.77 12.11
C ILE A 4 9.39 -19.53 12.45
N SER A 5 9.71 -18.89 13.59
CA SER A 5 9.20 -17.58 14.01
C SER A 5 9.34 -16.47 12.97
N SER A 6 10.45 -16.36 12.25
CA SER A 6 10.62 -15.37 11.18
C SER A 6 9.80 -15.68 9.92
N ILE A 7 9.49 -16.97 9.67
CA ILE A 7 8.63 -17.39 8.57
C ILE A 7 7.17 -17.11 8.92
N THR A 8 6.72 -17.45 10.13
CA THR A 8 5.34 -17.19 10.59
C THR A 8 5.04 -15.70 10.69
N LEU A 9 5.98 -14.89 11.19
CA LEU A 9 5.83 -13.42 11.20
C LEU A 9 5.69 -12.84 9.79
N ASN A 10 6.40 -13.39 8.80
CA ASN A 10 6.30 -12.93 7.42
C ASN A 10 4.97 -13.34 6.77
N GLU A 11 4.47 -14.54 7.07
CA GLU A 11 3.16 -15.03 6.61
C GLU A 11 1.99 -14.27 7.24
N GLU A 12 2.01 -14.03 8.56
CA GLU A 12 0.99 -13.23 9.25
C GLU A 12 0.97 -11.80 8.70
N LYS A 13 2.15 -11.19 8.57
CA LYS A 13 2.31 -9.86 7.99
C LYS A 13 1.73 -9.82 6.56
N SER A 14 1.96 -10.86 5.76
CA SER A 14 1.39 -10.98 4.41
C SER A 14 -0.13 -10.96 4.39
N ILE A 15 -0.78 -11.78 5.22
CA ILE A 15 -2.25 -11.89 5.29
C ILE A 15 -2.90 -10.56 5.66
N HIS A 16 -2.29 -9.80 6.58
CA HIS A 16 -2.78 -8.49 6.97
C HIS A 16 -2.70 -7.47 5.83
N TYR A 17 -1.66 -7.51 5.01
CA TYR A 17 -1.53 -6.61 3.86
C TYR A 17 -2.50 -6.93 2.73
N ASP A 18 -2.81 -8.21 2.46
CA ASP A 18 -3.79 -8.56 1.41
C ASP A 18 -5.18 -8.02 1.76
N LYS A 19 -5.62 -8.20 3.02
CA LYS A 19 -6.88 -7.63 3.51
C LYS A 19 -6.84 -6.10 3.48
N LEU A 20 -5.75 -5.49 3.95
CA LEU A 20 -5.60 -4.04 3.95
C LEU A 20 -5.68 -3.48 2.53
N PHE A 21 -5.00 -4.11 1.58
CA PHE A 21 -5.01 -3.74 0.17
C PHE A 21 -6.42 -3.86 -0.42
N HIS A 22 -7.12 -4.97 -0.16
CA HIS A 22 -8.49 -5.19 -0.63
C HIS A 22 -9.44 -4.09 -0.14
N TYR A 23 -9.51 -3.86 1.19
CA TYR A 23 -10.39 -2.85 1.76
C TYR A 23 -9.99 -1.43 1.37
N CYS A 24 -8.68 -1.12 1.34
CA CYS A 24 -8.21 0.19 0.88
C CYS A 24 -8.55 0.41 -0.60
N SER A 25 -8.45 -0.62 -1.44
CA SER A 25 -8.83 -0.53 -2.86
C SER A 25 -10.30 -0.19 -3.03
N MET A 26 -11.18 -0.90 -2.33
CA MET A 26 -12.63 -0.63 -2.39
C MET A 26 -12.99 0.76 -1.89
N ALA A 27 -12.35 1.24 -0.82
CA ALA A 27 -12.62 2.57 -0.29
C ALA A 27 -11.99 3.68 -1.17
N ALA A 28 -10.82 3.42 -1.75
CA ALA A 28 -10.14 4.38 -2.62
C ALA A 28 -10.92 4.63 -3.92
N THR A 29 -11.53 3.58 -4.50
CA THR A 29 -12.39 3.70 -5.69
C THR A 29 -13.69 4.43 -5.41
N GLN A 30 -14.17 4.42 -4.16
CA GLN A 30 -15.31 5.23 -3.70
C GLN A 30 -14.95 6.69 -3.43
N GLY A 31 -13.71 7.11 -3.67
CA GLY A 31 -13.28 8.49 -3.47
C GLY A 31 -12.81 8.82 -2.05
N HIS A 32 -12.67 7.83 -1.15
CA HIS A 32 -12.22 8.12 0.22
C HIS A 32 -10.75 8.57 0.25
N PRO A 33 -10.45 9.83 0.61
CA PRO A 33 -9.11 10.38 0.41
C PRO A 33 -8.06 9.68 1.26
N LYS A 34 -8.42 9.31 2.50
CA LYS A 34 -7.55 8.54 3.39
C LYS A 34 -7.21 7.16 2.82
N ALA A 35 -8.17 6.48 2.19
CA ALA A 35 -7.94 5.17 1.59
C ALA A 35 -7.06 5.27 0.34
N GLN A 36 -7.25 6.29 -0.48
CA GLN A 36 -6.38 6.59 -1.63
C GLN A 36 -4.93 6.82 -1.18
N PHE A 37 -4.71 7.58 -0.10
CA PHE A 37 -3.36 7.76 0.46
C PHE A 37 -2.74 6.45 0.94
N LEU A 38 -3.50 5.64 1.68
CA LEU A 38 -3.03 4.35 2.18
C LEU A 38 -2.71 3.38 1.04
N LEU A 39 -3.57 3.29 0.03
CA LEU A 39 -3.34 2.47 -1.15
C LEU A 39 -2.10 2.95 -1.92
N GLY A 40 -1.93 4.27 -2.06
CA GLY A 40 -0.74 4.86 -2.67
C GLY A 40 0.54 4.50 -1.92
N LYS A 41 0.51 4.55 -0.58
CA LYS A 41 1.61 4.08 0.27
C LYS A 41 1.89 2.59 0.11
N LEU A 42 0.87 1.75 -0.04
CA LEU A 42 1.07 0.31 -0.29
C LEU A 42 1.79 0.07 -1.62
N TYR A 43 1.42 0.78 -2.69
CA TYR A 43 2.12 0.67 -3.97
C TYR A 43 3.56 1.21 -3.94
N LEU A 44 3.85 2.18 -3.07
CA LEU A 44 5.19 2.75 -2.83
C LEU A 44 6.03 1.97 -1.83
N ASP A 45 5.42 1.12 -1.00
CA ASP A 45 6.14 0.31 -0.04
C ASP A 45 6.77 -0.88 -0.79
N GLY A 46 7.97 -0.65 -1.32
CA GLY A 46 8.80 -1.69 -1.93
C GLY A 46 9.24 -2.79 -0.95
N SER A 47 8.92 -2.64 0.33
CA SER A 47 9.09 -3.66 1.37
C SER A 47 8.01 -4.74 1.32
N LEU A 48 6.94 -4.54 0.53
CA LEU A 48 6.02 -5.61 0.11
C LEU A 48 6.72 -6.52 -0.91
N LYS A 49 7.86 -7.10 -0.51
CA LYS A 49 8.35 -8.35 -1.07
C LYS A 49 7.46 -9.44 -0.50
N PHE A 50 6.23 -9.51 -1.01
CA PHE A 50 5.51 -10.77 -0.93
C PHE A 50 6.41 -11.80 -1.59
N ILE A 51 6.80 -12.80 -0.82
CA ILE A 51 7.51 -13.96 -1.32
C ILE A 51 6.71 -14.39 -2.55
N LYS A 52 7.41 -14.52 -3.68
CA LYS A 52 6.84 -14.98 -4.96
C LYS A 52 6.22 -16.36 -4.75
N ASN A 53 5.03 -16.38 -4.22
CA ASN A 53 4.09 -17.46 -4.33
C ASN A 53 3.13 -16.93 -5.39
N ASP A 54 2.84 -17.71 -6.43
CA ASP A 54 2.15 -17.32 -7.68
C ASP A 54 0.73 -16.70 -7.51
N THR A 55 0.34 -16.33 -6.29
CA THR A 55 -1.00 -15.90 -5.90
C THR A 55 -1.13 -14.40 -5.59
N SER A 56 -0.05 -13.69 -5.22
CA SER A 56 -0.12 -12.25 -4.89
C SER A 56 0.52 -11.40 -6.00
N ASN A 57 -0.32 -10.85 -6.89
CA ASN A 57 0.07 -10.04 -8.06
C ASN A 57 0.45 -8.58 -7.74
N TYR A 58 0.70 -8.23 -6.48
CA TYR A 58 0.94 -6.85 -6.07
C TYR A 58 2.41 -6.48 -6.30
N LYS A 59 2.68 -5.88 -7.45
CA LYS A 59 4.00 -5.40 -7.82
C LYS A 59 4.20 -3.99 -7.29
N PHE A 60 5.32 -3.73 -6.62
CA PHE A 60 5.80 -2.37 -6.36
C PHE A 60 5.67 -1.54 -7.64
N ASN A 61 4.93 -0.44 -7.55
CA ASN A 61 4.67 0.43 -8.68
C ASN A 61 4.58 1.87 -8.17
N SER A 62 5.72 2.53 -8.16
CA SER A 62 5.84 3.90 -7.66
C SER A 62 4.96 4.88 -8.44
N SER A 63 4.76 4.65 -9.74
CA SER A 63 3.88 5.47 -10.58
C SER A 63 2.42 5.40 -10.12
N ILE A 64 1.88 4.20 -9.95
CA ILE A 64 0.50 4.01 -9.46
C ILE A 64 0.37 4.56 -8.04
N GLY A 65 1.37 4.32 -7.20
CA GLY A 65 1.37 4.81 -5.83
C GLY A 65 1.30 6.33 -5.73
N LEU A 66 2.12 7.02 -6.53
CA LEU A 66 2.09 8.48 -6.62
C LEU A 66 0.77 9.00 -7.18
N GLN A 67 0.16 8.34 -8.16
CA GLN A 67 -1.15 8.74 -8.68
C GLN A 67 -2.23 8.70 -7.60
N TRP A 68 -2.28 7.63 -6.79
CA TRP A 68 -3.24 7.54 -5.68
C TRP A 68 -3.01 8.58 -4.60
N ILE A 69 -1.75 8.92 -4.30
CA ILE A 69 -1.42 9.99 -3.35
C ILE A 69 -1.83 11.36 -3.92
N ARG A 70 -1.62 11.61 -5.22
CA ARG A 70 -2.08 12.85 -5.87
C ARG A 70 -3.60 12.98 -5.81
N LEU A 71 -4.33 11.93 -6.17
CA LEU A 71 -5.79 11.92 -6.09
C LEU A 71 -6.30 12.14 -4.65
N SER A 72 -5.61 11.56 -3.66
CA SER A 72 -5.90 11.79 -2.25
C SER A 72 -5.73 13.26 -1.85
N ALA A 73 -4.64 13.90 -2.32
CA ALA A 73 -4.37 15.30 -2.08
C ALA A 73 -5.39 16.21 -2.77
N GLU A 74 -5.79 15.90 -4.00
CA GLU A 74 -6.84 16.58 -4.76
C GLU A 74 -8.19 16.52 -4.03
N ASN A 75 -8.54 15.36 -3.47
CA ASN A 75 -9.74 15.18 -2.65
C ASN A 75 -9.61 15.76 -1.22
N GLY A 76 -8.59 16.59 -0.97
CA GLY A 76 -8.48 17.38 0.26
C GLY A 76 -7.76 16.69 1.42
N TYR A 77 -7.14 15.52 1.23
CA TYR A 77 -6.40 14.88 2.33
C TYR A 77 -5.11 15.61 2.65
N LYS A 78 -5.10 16.34 3.77
CA LYS A 78 -3.97 17.17 4.19
C LYS A 78 -2.65 16.40 4.27
N LYS A 79 -2.65 15.17 4.80
CA LYS A 79 -1.44 14.35 4.89
C LYS A 79 -0.88 13.93 3.53
N ALA A 80 -1.72 13.75 2.52
CA ALA A 80 -1.24 13.48 1.17
C ALA A 80 -0.57 14.73 0.57
N LYS A 81 -1.10 15.92 0.83
CA LYS A 81 -0.47 17.19 0.44
C LYS A 81 0.89 17.38 1.10
N GLU A 82 0.97 17.17 2.41
CA GLU A 82 2.22 17.22 3.18
C GLU A 82 3.24 16.22 2.64
N PHE A 83 2.83 14.97 2.44
CA PHE A 83 3.70 13.92 1.87
C PHE A 83 4.24 14.29 0.48
N LEU A 84 3.41 14.88 -0.40
CA LEU A 84 3.85 15.31 -1.73
C LEU A 84 4.88 16.45 -1.66
N ILE A 85 4.80 17.33 -0.66
CA ILE A 85 5.78 18.39 -0.43
C ILE A 85 7.10 17.81 0.08
N GLU A 86 7.06 16.77 0.92
CA GLU A 86 8.27 16.14 1.47
C GLU A 86 9.09 15.36 0.43
N ILE A 87 8.46 14.88 -0.65
CA ILE A 87 9.13 14.07 -1.69
C ILE A 87 9.53 14.86 -2.95
N LEU A 88 9.12 16.13 -3.06
CA LEU A 88 9.44 17.03 -4.17
C LEU A 88 10.52 18.04 -3.76
#